data_AF-A0A6P4C2F9-F1
#
_entry.id   AF-A0A6P4C2F9-F1
#
_cell.length_a   1.000
_cell.length_b   1.000
_cell.length_c   1.000
_cell.angle_alpha   90.00
_cell.angle_beta   90.00
_cell.angle_gamma   90.00
#
_symmetry.space_group_name_H-M   'P 1'
#
loop_
_entity.id
_entity.type
_entity.pdbx_description
1 polymer ?
#
loop_
_entity_poly.entity_id
_entity_poly.type
_entity_poly.pdbx_seq_one_letter_code
_entity_poly.pdbx_strand_id
1 'polypeptide(L)'
;MAISTCSLILVGIFVPYLPIYAQVQSQSQRTILSDLDTKINEVEVQMNALHLQRPETAETTYEISHNNGHAPPHHHKRHLQNVYGILVLLGWGILLPIGVVIARYCRTYPLKFNEWYYCHIMCQILGYILGLLGWSFGLWLEKSSKEFVPKTQHTLSIIAFIFINIQMLSICIRPNKEAGYCKCWNICHHVLGYAIIGIVVADIFEGLNNNQSHAEKLKWGYVGVLGVLALIVVPMEIFRCKSMIMHLSLHFTRSKFTNSPEIS
;
A
#
# COMPACT_ATOMS: atom_id res chain seq x y z
N MET A 1 8.58 25.91 14.27
CA MET A 1 7.55 26.45 13.35
C MET A 1 7.19 25.47 12.23
N ALA A 2 8.16 24.94 11.46
CA ALA A 2 7.89 24.00 10.34
C ALA A 2 7.21 22.66 10.70
N ILE A 3 7.44 22.14 11.91
CA ILE A 3 6.79 20.89 12.38
C ILE A 3 5.29 21.11 12.63
N SER A 4 4.90 22.30 13.07
CA SER A 4 3.49 22.64 13.34
C SER A 4 2.69 22.78 12.04
N THR A 5 3.25 23.44 11.03
CA THR A 5 2.59 23.59 9.72
C THR A 5 2.46 22.26 8.97
N CYS A 6 3.46 21.38 9.04
CA CYS A 6 3.39 20.05 8.42
C CYS A 6 2.35 19.14 9.12
N SER A 7 2.26 19.21 10.45
CA SER A 7 1.23 18.51 11.24
C SER A 7 -0.19 18.96 10.88
N LEU A 8 -0.39 20.27 10.71
CA LEU A 8 -1.70 20.84 10.32
C LEU A 8 -2.09 20.47 8.90
N ILE A 9 -1.14 20.37 7.96
CA ILE A 9 -1.41 19.90 6.58
C ILE A 9 -1.77 18.42 6.58
N LEU A 10 -1.05 17.57 7.31
CA LEU A 10 -1.35 16.14 7.41
C LEU A 10 -2.69 15.89 8.11
N VAL A 11 -3.01 16.63 9.16
CA VAL A 11 -4.32 16.59 9.84
C VAL A 11 -5.42 17.15 8.94
N GLY A 12 -5.15 18.21 8.18
CA GLY A 12 -6.09 18.79 7.21
C GLY A 12 -6.37 17.87 6.01
N ILE A 13 -5.41 17.04 5.62
CA ILE A 13 -5.61 15.93 4.67
C ILE A 13 -6.40 14.79 5.32
N PHE A 14 -6.26 14.54 6.62
CA PHE A 14 -6.91 13.43 7.34
C PHE A 14 -8.40 13.66 7.66
N VAL A 15 -8.77 14.86 8.13
CA VAL A 15 -10.14 15.22 8.53
C VAL A 15 -11.21 14.99 7.46
N PRO A 16 -11.00 15.29 6.16
CA PRO A 16 -12.02 15.04 5.13
C PRO A 16 -12.22 13.56 4.78
N TYR A 17 -11.37 12.63 5.23
CA TYR A 17 -11.52 11.19 4.94
C TYR A 17 -12.22 10.41 6.06
N LEU A 18 -12.36 10.96 7.27
CA LEU A 18 -13.24 10.41 8.33
C LEU A 18 -14.66 10.02 7.83
N PRO A 19 -15.38 10.88 7.07
CA PRO A 19 -16.67 10.51 6.51
C PRO A 19 -16.57 9.43 5.42
N ILE A 20 -15.45 9.31 4.71
CA ILE A 20 -15.21 8.23 3.74
C ILE A 20 -15.13 6.87 4.46
N TYR A 21 -14.52 6.78 5.64
CA TYR A 21 -14.50 5.53 6.43
C TYR A 21 -15.91 5.09 6.83
N ALA A 22 -16.75 6.01 7.31
CA ALA A 22 -18.15 5.71 7.62
C ALA A 22 -18.96 5.30 6.38
N GLN A 23 -18.69 5.95 5.24
CA GLN A 23 -19.32 5.62 3.96
C GLN A 23 -18.89 4.23 3.44
N VAL A 24 -17.63 3.86 3.64
CA VAL A 24 -17.08 2.55 3.24
C VAL A 24 -17.63 1.41 4.11
N GLN A 25 -17.66 1.60 5.43
CA GLN A 25 -18.23 0.61 6.36
C GLN A 25 -19.69 0.33 5.99
N SER A 26 -20.47 1.38 5.67
CA SER A 26 -21.87 1.25 5.26
C SER A 26 -22.03 0.66 3.85
N GLN A 27 -21.12 0.95 2.91
CA GLN A 27 -21.11 0.33 1.57
C GLN A 27 -20.85 -1.17 1.66
N SER A 28 -19.85 -1.58 2.45
CA SER A 28 -19.53 -3.00 2.70
C SER A 28 -20.72 -3.76 3.28
N GLN A 29 -21.42 -3.17 4.26
CA GLN A 29 -22.65 -3.76 4.79
C GLN A 29 -23.77 -3.85 3.74
N ARG A 30 -23.99 -2.81 2.92
CA ARG A 30 -25.00 -2.86 1.85
C ARG A 30 -24.72 -3.94 0.82
N THR A 31 -23.46 -4.16 0.44
CA THR A 31 -23.08 -5.22 -0.51
C THR A 31 -23.26 -6.61 0.08
N ILE A 32 -23.01 -6.79 1.38
CA ILE A 32 -23.30 -8.06 2.07
C ILE A 32 -24.80 -8.32 2.07
N LEU A 33 -25.60 -7.31 2.41
CA LEU A 33 -27.06 -7.43 2.41
C LEU A 33 -27.62 -7.71 1.00
N SER A 34 -27.09 -7.09 -0.05
CA SER A 34 -27.54 -7.35 -1.43
C SER A 34 -27.16 -8.75 -1.92
N ASP A 35 -25.99 -9.27 -1.53
CA ASP A 35 -25.57 -10.63 -1.89
C ASP A 35 -26.45 -11.69 -1.18
N LEU A 36 -26.80 -11.44 0.08
CA LEU A 36 -27.77 -12.24 0.84
C LEU A 36 -29.16 -12.19 0.19
N ASP A 37 -29.65 -11.01 -0.18
CA ASP A 37 -30.96 -10.84 -0.81
C ASP A 37 -31.03 -11.53 -2.18
N THR A 38 -29.96 -11.43 -2.97
CA THR A 38 -29.86 -12.11 -4.27
C THR A 38 -29.90 -13.62 -4.10
N LYS A 39 -29.18 -14.17 -3.11
CA LYS A 39 -29.20 -15.61 -2.81
C LYS A 39 -30.55 -16.08 -2.28
N ILE A 40 -31.23 -15.28 -1.47
CA ILE A 40 -32.60 -15.58 -1.00
C ILE A 40 -33.55 -15.61 -2.20
N ASN A 41 -33.48 -14.62 -3.09
CA ASN A 41 -34.30 -14.57 -4.30
C ASN A 41 -34.01 -15.74 -5.26
N GLU A 42 -32.75 -16.15 -5.42
CA GLU A 42 -32.38 -17.33 -6.23
C GLU A 42 -32.97 -18.62 -5.65
N VAL A 43 -32.91 -18.80 -4.32
CA VAL A 43 -33.50 -19.96 -3.64
C VAL A 43 -35.02 -19.94 -3.74
N GLU A 44 -35.65 -18.77 -3.62
CA GLU A 44 -37.11 -18.61 -3.77
C GLU A 44 -37.55 -18.92 -5.21
N VAL A 45 -36.81 -18.45 -6.22
CA VAL A 45 -37.05 -18.78 -7.64
C VAL A 45 -36.86 -20.27 -7.90
N GLN A 46 -35.85 -20.92 -7.30
CA GLN A 46 -35.68 -22.37 -7.41
C GLN A 46 -36.80 -23.15 -6.74
N MET A 47 -37.29 -22.69 -5.58
CA MET A 47 -38.42 -23.29 -4.88
C MET A 47 -39.72 -23.14 -5.66
N ASN A 48 -39.93 -21.99 -6.30
CA ASN A 48 -41.09 -21.72 -7.16
C ASN A 48 -41.00 -22.46 -8.50
N ALA A 49 -39.80 -22.61 -9.07
CA ALA A 49 -39.56 -23.42 -10.27
C ALA A 49 -39.78 -24.93 -10.03
N LEU A 50 -39.55 -25.40 -8.80
CA LEU A 50 -39.85 -26.77 -8.38
C LEU A 50 -41.37 -27.03 -8.25
N HIS A 51 -42.20 -25.99 -8.24
CA HIS A 51 -43.66 -26.09 -8.10
C HIS A 51 -44.49 -25.89 -9.37
N LEU A 52 -43.89 -25.60 -10.53
CA LEU A 52 -44.66 -25.42 -11.77
C LEU A 52 -43.90 -25.89 -12.99
N GLN A 53 -44.03 -27.19 -13.28
CA GLN A 53 -43.70 -27.72 -14.59
C GLN A 53 -44.86 -27.42 -15.56
N ARG A 54 -44.73 -26.33 -16.34
CA ARG A 54 -45.55 -26.08 -17.54
C ARG A 54 -44.75 -25.23 -18.54
N PRO A 55 -44.64 -25.62 -19.83
CA PRO A 55 -43.89 -24.86 -20.80
C PRO A 55 -44.78 -23.82 -21.46
N GLU A 56 -44.30 -22.59 -21.62
CA GLU A 56 -44.86 -21.68 -22.63
C GLU A 56 -43.74 -20.89 -23.32
N THR A 57 -43.98 -20.79 -24.61
CA THR A 57 -43.19 -20.44 -25.79
C THR A 57 -42.37 -19.15 -25.76
N ALA A 58 -41.26 -19.21 -26.50
CA ALA A 58 -40.40 -18.08 -26.83
C ALA A 58 -41.12 -17.04 -27.71
N GLU A 59 -40.98 -15.77 -27.35
CA GLU A 59 -41.09 -14.65 -28.29
C GLU A 59 -39.84 -13.78 -28.22
N THR A 60 -39.08 -13.83 -29.32
CA THR A 60 -38.01 -12.90 -29.69
C THR A 60 -38.60 -11.57 -30.12
N THR A 61 -38.24 -10.49 -29.42
CA THR A 61 -38.39 -9.12 -29.94
C THR A 61 -37.03 -8.45 -30.03
N TYR A 62 -36.67 -8.15 -31.27
CA TYR A 62 -35.53 -7.37 -31.73
C TYR A 62 -35.85 -5.86 -31.73
N GLU A 63 -34.82 -5.04 -31.96
CA GLU A 63 -34.83 -3.58 -32.21
C GLU A 63 -34.70 -2.66 -30.96
N ILE A 64 -33.91 -1.57 -30.91
CA ILE A 64 -33.41 -0.63 -31.93
C ILE A 64 -31.98 -0.15 -31.58
N SER A 65 -31.12 -0.06 -32.61
CA SER A 65 -29.82 0.63 -32.59
C SER A 65 -29.99 2.16 -32.59
N HIS A 66 -29.50 2.86 -31.55
CA HIS A 66 -29.34 4.31 -31.58
C HIS A 66 -27.85 4.66 -31.70
N ASN A 67 -27.45 5.05 -32.90
CA ASN A 67 -26.07 5.41 -33.26
C ASN A 67 -25.86 6.91 -32.98
N ASN A 68 -25.21 7.24 -31.85
CA ASN A 68 -24.70 8.60 -31.60
C ASN A 68 -23.17 8.54 -31.53
N GLY A 69 -22.50 9.16 -32.51
CA GLY A 69 -21.06 9.25 -32.62
C GLY A 69 -20.41 10.14 -31.55
N HIS A 70 -20.36 9.65 -30.30
CA HIS A 70 -19.40 10.08 -29.30
C HIS A 70 -18.42 8.94 -29.08
N ALA A 71 -17.12 9.24 -29.06
CA ALA A 71 -16.08 8.24 -28.78
C ALA A 71 -16.47 7.39 -27.55
N PRO A 72 -16.36 6.06 -27.60
CA PRO A 72 -17.02 5.19 -26.64
C PRO A 72 -16.48 5.44 -25.21
N PRO A 73 -17.35 5.43 -24.18
CA PRO A 73 -16.96 5.69 -22.79
C PRO A 73 -15.93 4.70 -22.23
N HIS A 74 -15.65 3.62 -22.97
CA HIS A 74 -14.64 2.61 -22.63
C HIS A 74 -13.19 3.11 -22.66
N HIS A 75 -12.83 4.07 -23.52
CA HIS A 75 -11.43 4.50 -23.66
C HIS A 75 -10.98 5.41 -22.51
N HIS A 76 -11.85 6.33 -22.08
CA HIS A 76 -11.56 7.26 -20.98
C HIS A 76 -11.44 6.53 -19.63
N LYS A 77 -12.32 5.54 -19.39
CA LYS A 77 -12.32 4.73 -18.17
C LYS A 77 -11.03 3.92 -18.00
N ARG A 78 -10.56 3.27 -19.06
CA ARG A 78 -9.28 2.52 -19.07
C ARG A 78 -8.07 3.41 -18.81
N HIS A 79 -8.08 4.62 -19.38
CA HIS A 79 -7.02 5.58 -19.12
C HIS A 79 -6.99 6.01 -17.64
N LEU A 80 -8.14 6.31 -17.05
CA LEU A 80 -8.24 6.62 -15.62
C LEU A 80 -7.80 5.44 -14.74
N GLN A 81 -8.16 4.21 -15.10
CA GLN A 81 -7.73 2.99 -14.42
C GLN A 81 -6.21 2.84 -14.39
N ASN A 82 -5.58 3.06 -15.55
CA ASN A 82 -4.13 3.00 -15.67
C ASN A 82 -3.45 4.11 -14.87
N VAL A 83 -3.99 5.33 -14.91
CA VAL A 83 -3.41 6.48 -14.18
C VAL A 83 -3.42 6.22 -12.68
N TYR A 84 -4.56 5.86 -12.07
CA TYR A 84 -4.59 5.65 -10.62
C TYR A 84 -3.70 4.48 -10.20
N GLY A 85 -3.67 3.39 -10.98
CA GLY A 85 -2.82 2.23 -10.72
C GLY A 85 -1.33 2.58 -10.76
N ILE A 86 -0.90 3.38 -11.74
CA ILE A 86 0.48 3.89 -11.83
C ILE A 86 0.81 4.81 -10.65
N LEU A 87 -0.13 5.67 -10.22
CA LEU A 87 0.09 6.56 -9.07
C LEU A 87 0.30 5.78 -7.77
N VAL A 88 -0.54 4.77 -7.50
CA VAL A 88 -0.40 3.89 -6.31
C VAL A 88 0.92 3.11 -6.39
N LEU A 89 1.26 2.58 -7.56
CA LEU A 89 2.50 1.86 -7.80
C LEU A 89 3.75 2.73 -7.55
N LEU A 90 3.82 3.90 -8.17
CA LEU A 90 4.94 4.82 -8.00
C LEU A 90 5.03 5.33 -6.56
N GLY A 91 3.90 5.72 -5.98
CA GLY A 91 3.83 6.31 -4.65
C GLY A 91 4.11 5.28 -3.56
N TRP A 92 3.17 4.37 -3.33
CA TRP A 92 3.27 3.40 -2.23
C TRP A 92 4.19 2.23 -2.58
N GLY A 93 4.14 1.74 -3.82
CA GLY A 93 4.89 0.56 -4.24
C GLY A 93 6.40 0.77 -4.46
N ILE A 94 6.85 2.01 -4.69
CA ILE A 94 8.25 2.32 -5.08
C ILE A 94 8.87 3.38 -4.19
N LEU A 95 8.28 4.58 -4.10
CA LEU A 95 8.86 5.71 -3.35
C LEU A 95 8.95 5.42 -1.84
N LEU A 96 7.91 4.82 -1.24
CA LEU A 96 7.95 4.46 0.19
C LEU A 96 9.07 3.43 0.49
N PRO A 97 9.20 2.30 -0.23
CA PRO A 97 10.32 1.37 -0.07
C PRO A 97 11.70 2.02 -0.29
N ILE A 98 11.86 2.85 -1.33
CA ILE A 98 13.14 3.56 -1.57
C ILE A 98 13.51 4.42 -0.36
N GLY A 99 12.55 5.16 0.20
CA GLY A 99 12.78 5.94 1.41
C GLY A 99 13.26 5.07 2.57
N VAL A 100 12.71 3.86 2.74
CA VAL A 100 13.16 2.91 3.79
C VAL A 100 14.58 2.41 3.52
N VAL A 101 14.92 2.06 2.27
CA VAL A 101 16.28 1.65 1.88
C VAL A 101 17.30 2.76 2.18
N ILE A 102 16.98 4.01 1.82
CA ILE A 102 17.82 5.18 2.14
C ILE A 102 18.02 5.31 3.65
N ALA A 103 16.94 5.27 4.45
CA ALA A 103 17.06 5.39 5.90
C ALA A 103 17.84 4.22 6.55
N ARG A 104 17.79 3.01 5.97
CA ARG A 104 18.49 1.84 6.51
C ARG A 104 19.97 1.85 6.19
N TYR A 105 20.36 2.18 4.96
CA TYR A 105 21.73 2.03 4.48
C TYR A 105 22.52 3.33 4.31
N CYS A 106 21.84 4.48 4.25
CA CYS A 106 22.50 5.78 4.15
C CYS A 106 22.67 6.49 5.51
N ARG A 107 21.90 6.06 6.54
CA ARG A 107 21.98 6.58 7.92
C ARG A 107 23.22 6.09 8.67
N THR A 108 23.68 4.89 8.36
CA THR A 108 24.77 4.19 9.04
C THR A 108 25.54 3.38 7.99
N TYR A 109 26.63 2.71 8.36
CA TYR A 109 27.36 1.79 7.47
C TYR A 109 26.40 0.89 6.66
N PRO A 110 26.57 0.75 5.33
CA PRO A 110 27.81 0.95 4.54
C PRO A 110 28.02 2.33 3.89
N LEU A 111 26.98 3.16 3.72
CA LEU A 111 27.10 4.47 3.05
C LEU A 111 26.77 5.57 4.05
N LYS A 112 27.77 6.26 4.62
CA LYS A 112 27.49 7.37 5.54
C LYS A 112 27.19 8.63 4.73
N PHE A 113 25.92 8.95 4.56
CA PHE A 113 25.49 10.15 3.84
C PHE A 113 24.83 11.13 4.81
N ASN A 114 25.36 12.35 4.95
CA ASN A 114 24.86 13.31 5.94
C ASN A 114 23.41 13.73 5.69
N GLU A 115 22.98 13.78 4.42
CA GLU A 115 21.63 14.20 4.02
C GLU A 115 20.61 13.06 3.92
N TRP A 116 20.91 11.87 4.46
CA TRP A 116 20.04 10.70 4.40
C TRP A 116 18.63 10.99 4.92
N TYR A 117 18.53 11.82 5.96
CA TYR A 117 17.27 12.15 6.61
C TYR A 117 16.39 12.99 5.68
N TYR A 118 16.98 13.98 4.98
CA TYR A 118 16.27 14.78 4.02
C TYR A 118 15.78 13.93 2.83
N CYS A 119 16.67 13.11 2.25
CA CYS A 119 16.30 12.21 1.15
C CYS A 119 15.19 11.22 1.55
N HIS A 120 15.28 10.64 2.75
CA HIS A 120 14.24 9.78 3.30
C HIS A 120 12.89 10.52 3.36
N ILE A 121 12.85 11.68 4.01
CA ILE A 121 11.60 12.45 4.18
C ILE A 121 11.02 12.88 2.83
N MET A 122 11.85 13.31 1.87
CA MET A 122 11.37 13.65 0.52
C MET A 122 10.72 12.46 -0.18
N CYS A 123 11.33 11.28 -0.10
CA CYS A 123 10.74 10.05 -0.66
C CYS A 123 9.41 9.70 0.02
N GLN A 124 9.34 9.81 1.36
CA GLN A 124 8.12 9.52 2.12
C GLN A 124 6.97 10.49 1.77
N ILE A 125 7.25 11.79 1.70
CA ILE A 125 6.24 12.81 1.37
C ILE A 125 5.75 12.61 -0.07
N LEU A 126 6.66 12.45 -1.03
CA LEU A 126 6.28 12.28 -2.43
C LEU A 126 5.52 10.95 -2.64
N GLY A 127 5.99 9.88 -2.00
CA GLY A 127 5.32 8.58 -2.02
C GLY A 127 3.91 8.64 -1.42
N TYR A 128 3.76 9.36 -0.31
CA TYR A 128 2.46 9.59 0.33
C TYR A 128 1.48 10.34 -0.58
N ILE A 129 1.90 11.48 -1.16
CA ILE A 129 1.04 12.31 -2.01
C ILE A 129 0.61 11.55 -3.27
N LEU A 130 1.54 10.92 -3.99
CA LEU A 130 1.22 10.18 -5.21
C LEU A 130 0.29 9.00 -4.93
N GLY A 131 0.58 8.22 -3.89
CA GLY A 131 -0.26 7.08 -3.54
C GLY A 131 -1.63 7.49 -3.00
N LEU A 132 -1.72 8.59 -2.23
CA LEU A 132 -3.00 9.16 -1.80
C LEU A 132 -3.85 9.59 -3.00
N LEU A 133 -3.27 10.30 -3.96
CA LEU A 133 -3.98 10.71 -5.18
C LEU A 133 -4.47 9.49 -5.96
N GLY A 134 -3.62 8.48 -6.16
CA GLY A 134 -4.00 7.24 -6.83
C GLY A 134 -5.11 6.49 -6.10
N TRP A 135 -4.99 6.34 -4.79
CA TRP A 135 -6.00 5.67 -3.97
C TRP A 135 -7.34 6.41 -3.99
N SER A 136 -7.34 7.75 -3.85
CA SER A 136 -8.55 8.57 -3.93
C SER A 136 -9.22 8.50 -5.30
N PHE A 137 -8.46 8.48 -6.39
CA PHE A 137 -9.00 8.27 -7.73
C PHE A 137 -9.59 6.86 -7.91
N GLY A 138 -8.95 5.84 -7.33
CA GLY A 138 -9.46 4.47 -7.30
C GLY A 138 -10.83 4.39 -6.64
N LEU A 139 -10.97 4.96 -5.44
CA LEU A 139 -12.25 5.02 -4.72
C LEU A 139 -13.33 5.80 -5.48
N TRP A 140 -12.96 6.92 -6.10
CA TRP A 140 -13.89 7.72 -6.88
C TRP A 140 -14.41 6.93 -8.09
N LEU A 141 -13.53 6.22 -8.79
CA LEU A 141 -13.93 5.42 -9.95
C LEU A 141 -14.80 4.22 -9.55
N GLU A 142 -14.51 3.56 -8.43
CA GLU A 142 -15.34 2.49 -7.88
C GLU A 142 -16.78 2.97 -7.64
N LYS A 143 -16.94 4.12 -6.98
CA LYS A 143 -18.25 4.73 -6.71
C LYS A 143 -19.00 5.09 -7.99
N SER A 144 -18.29 5.59 -9.00
CA SER A 144 -18.89 6.04 -10.27
C SER A 144 -19.23 4.92 -11.25
N SER A 145 -18.56 3.77 -11.17
CA SER A 145 -18.58 2.80 -12.26
C SER A 145 -19.29 1.47 -11.96
N LYS A 146 -19.75 1.26 -10.71
CA LYS A 146 -20.26 -0.05 -10.22
C LYS A 146 -19.30 -1.22 -10.52
N GLU A 147 -18.03 -0.96 -10.81
CA GLU A 147 -17.04 -2.02 -11.00
C GLU A 147 -16.78 -2.71 -9.69
N PHE A 148 -16.77 -4.04 -9.73
CA PHE A 148 -16.57 -4.86 -8.57
C PHE A 148 -15.08 -4.91 -8.24
N VAL A 149 -14.61 -4.02 -7.36
CA VAL A 149 -13.30 -4.18 -6.72
C VAL A 149 -13.42 -5.35 -5.73
N PRO A 150 -12.52 -6.35 -5.78
CA PRO A 150 -12.48 -7.43 -4.82
C PRO A 150 -12.41 -6.89 -3.39
N LYS A 151 -13.32 -7.35 -2.51
CA LYS A 151 -13.42 -6.91 -1.10
C LYS A 151 -12.08 -6.98 -0.36
N THR A 152 -11.27 -7.99 -0.69
CA THR A 152 -9.92 -8.20 -0.16
C THR A 152 -8.98 -7.05 -0.51
N GLN A 153 -8.89 -6.67 -1.79
CA GLN A 153 -8.05 -5.56 -2.24
C GLN A 153 -8.44 -4.25 -1.55
N HIS A 154 -9.73 -3.92 -1.56
CA HIS A 154 -10.22 -2.68 -0.96
C HIS A 154 -9.89 -2.60 0.54
N THR A 155 -9.97 -3.73 1.25
CA THR A 155 -9.62 -3.82 2.67
C THR A 155 -8.11 -3.63 2.89
N LEU A 156 -7.26 -4.28 2.08
CA LEU A 156 -5.80 -4.12 2.15
C LEU A 156 -5.37 -2.67 1.88
N SER A 157 -5.92 -2.06 0.84
CA SER A 157 -5.71 -0.64 0.50
C SER A 157 -6.05 0.30 1.67
N ILE A 158 -7.17 0.07 2.36
CA ILE A 158 -7.58 0.88 3.52
C ILE A 158 -6.64 0.69 4.71
N ILE A 159 -6.28 -0.56 5.03
CA ILE A 159 -5.35 -0.84 6.13
C ILE A 159 -3.98 -0.20 5.83
N ALA A 160 -3.49 -0.33 4.60
CA ALA A 160 -2.27 0.32 4.14
C ALA A 160 -2.36 1.84 4.33
N PHE A 161 -3.45 2.45 3.88
CA PHE A 161 -3.69 3.88 4.02
C PHE A 161 -3.62 4.33 5.49
N ILE A 162 -4.34 3.65 6.39
CA ILE A 162 -4.33 3.97 7.83
C ILE A 162 -2.91 3.89 8.39
N PHE A 163 -2.18 2.82 8.08
CA PHE A 163 -0.83 2.63 8.62
C PHE A 163 0.16 3.66 8.06
N ILE A 164 0.07 3.99 6.77
CA ILE A 164 0.87 5.05 6.15
C ILE A 164 0.58 6.40 6.83
N ASN A 165 -0.67 6.73 7.12
CA ASN A 165 -1.02 7.95 7.84
C ASN A 165 -0.40 7.99 9.25
N ILE A 166 -0.49 6.89 9.99
CA ILE A 166 0.14 6.78 11.32
C ILE A 166 1.67 6.96 11.19
N GLN A 167 2.29 6.37 10.17
CA GLN A 167 3.72 6.51 9.90
C GLN A 167 4.12 7.96 9.59
N MET A 168 3.30 8.69 8.82
CA MET A 168 3.54 10.12 8.52
C MET A 168 3.34 10.99 9.76
N LEU A 169 2.31 10.73 10.57
CA LEU A 169 2.06 11.43 11.83
C LEU A 169 3.15 11.17 12.89
N SER A 170 3.83 10.02 12.80
CA SER A 170 4.96 9.66 13.66
C SER A 170 6.06 10.73 13.65
N ILE A 171 6.24 11.45 12.53
CA ILE A 171 7.18 12.57 12.39
C ILE A 171 6.84 13.70 13.38
N CYS A 172 5.55 14.00 13.54
CA CYS A 172 5.04 15.06 14.41
C CYS A 172 5.23 14.72 15.89
N ILE A 173 5.18 13.42 16.23
CA ILE A 173 5.26 12.90 17.60
C ILE A 173 6.72 12.59 17.99
N ARG A 174 7.69 12.80 17.09
CA ARG A 174 9.09 12.43 17.31
C ARG A 174 9.64 13.03 18.62
N PRO A 175 9.95 12.20 19.63
CA PRO A 175 10.41 12.69 20.93
C PRO A 175 11.86 13.22 20.85
N ASN A 176 12.18 14.21 21.68
CA ASN A 176 13.56 14.68 21.84
C ASN A 176 14.46 13.54 22.38
N LYS A 177 15.75 13.58 21.99
CA LYS A 177 16.72 12.48 22.21
C LYS A 177 16.93 12.09 23.69
N GLU A 178 16.50 12.93 24.62
CA GLU A 178 16.71 12.75 26.07
C GLU A 178 15.54 12.04 26.78
N ALA A 179 14.42 11.79 26.10
CA ALA A 179 13.28 11.08 26.67
C ALA A 179 13.43 9.56 26.52
N GLY A 180 13.22 8.79 27.60
CA GLY A 180 13.28 7.32 27.61
C GLY A 180 12.38 6.62 26.58
N TYR A 181 11.36 7.31 26.07
CA TYR A 181 10.42 6.81 25.04
C TYR A 181 10.97 6.84 23.60
N CYS A 182 12.15 7.44 23.36
CA CYS A 182 12.75 7.53 22.01
C CYS A 182 13.02 6.14 21.38
N LYS A 183 13.39 5.15 22.21
CA LYS A 183 13.63 3.78 21.77
C LYS A 183 12.34 3.07 21.34
N CYS A 184 11.26 3.23 22.12
CA CYS A 184 9.94 2.68 21.79
C CYS A 184 9.41 3.28 20.48
N TRP A 185 9.47 4.61 20.35
CA TRP A 185 9.10 5.30 19.11
C TRP A 185 9.87 4.77 17.90
N ASN A 186 11.19 4.57 18.02
CA ASN A 186 12.01 4.08 16.91
C ASN A 186 11.68 2.62 16.54
N ILE A 187 11.41 1.76 17.52
CA ILE A 187 10.97 0.38 17.27
C ILE A 187 9.62 0.37 16.56
N CYS A 188 8.63 1.08 17.11
CA CYS A 188 7.30 1.17 16.53
C CYS A 188 7.34 1.72 15.10
N HIS A 189 8.07 2.81 14.86
CA HIS A 189 8.23 3.41 13.54
C HIS A 189 8.87 2.46 12.53
N HIS A 190 9.85 1.66 12.95
CA HIS A 190 10.48 0.69 12.05
C HIS A 190 9.58 -0.52 11.77
N VAL A 191 8.96 -1.10 12.81
CA VAL A 191 8.06 -2.26 12.65
C VAL A 191 6.87 -1.89 11.77
N LEU A 192 6.25 -0.73 12.03
CA LEU A 192 5.14 -0.22 11.24
C LEU A 192 5.55 0.04 9.79
N GLY A 193 6.74 0.62 9.57
CA GLY A 193 7.28 0.83 8.22
C GLY A 193 7.46 -0.46 7.41
N TYR A 194 7.95 -1.55 8.02
CA TYR A 194 8.06 -2.84 7.34
C TYR A 194 6.70 -3.51 7.10
N ALA A 195 5.78 -3.39 8.05
CA ALA A 195 4.41 -3.89 7.88
C ALA A 195 3.71 -3.21 6.69
N ILE A 196 3.86 -1.88 6.55
CA ILE A 196 3.33 -1.11 5.41
C ILE A 196 3.84 -1.66 4.09
N ILE A 197 5.15 -1.90 3.96
CA ILE A 197 5.72 -2.45 2.71
C ILE A 197 5.06 -3.78 2.36
N GLY A 198 4.90 -4.69 3.33
CA GLY A 198 4.26 -5.98 3.10
C GLY A 198 2.80 -5.86 2.66
N ILE A 199 2.02 -5.01 3.33
CA ILE A 199 0.60 -4.79 3.02
C ILE A 199 0.44 -4.15 1.64
N VAL A 200 1.26 -3.14 1.30
CA VAL A 200 1.23 -2.48 -0.02
C VAL A 200 1.59 -3.45 -1.14
N VAL A 201 2.60 -4.29 -0.95
CA VAL A 201 2.97 -5.32 -1.94
C VAL A 201 1.80 -6.28 -2.17
N ALA A 202 1.16 -6.76 -1.10
CA ALA A 202 -0.01 -7.63 -1.19
C ALA A 202 -1.19 -6.95 -1.89
N ASP A 203 -1.47 -5.70 -1.55
CA ASP A 203 -2.52 -4.88 -2.16
C ASP A 203 -2.33 -4.69 -3.67
N ILE A 204 -1.10 -4.36 -4.10
CA ILE A 204 -0.77 -4.20 -5.52
C ILE A 204 -0.91 -5.54 -6.26
N PHE A 205 -0.44 -6.65 -5.68
CA PHE A 205 -0.59 -7.96 -6.32
C PHE A 205 -2.05 -8.40 -6.43
N GLU A 206 -2.86 -8.17 -5.40
CA GLU A 206 -4.30 -8.44 -5.44
C GLU A 206 -4.98 -7.59 -6.52
N GLY A 207 -4.65 -6.30 -6.60
CA GLY A 207 -5.20 -5.41 -7.63
C GLY A 207 -4.79 -5.76 -9.06
N LEU A 208 -3.56 -6.25 -9.25
CA LEU A 208 -3.11 -6.72 -10.56
C LEU A 208 -3.74 -8.07 -10.92
N ASN A 209 -3.87 -9.01 -9.98
CA ASN A 209 -4.39 -10.34 -10.28
C ASN A 209 -5.85 -10.32 -10.74
N ASN A 210 -6.62 -9.34 -10.27
CA ASN A 210 -8.04 -9.23 -10.57
C ASN A 210 -8.35 -8.41 -11.83
N ASN A 211 -7.35 -7.82 -12.51
CA ASN A 211 -7.54 -6.94 -13.67
C ASN A 211 -7.12 -7.62 -15.00
N GLN A 212 -7.99 -8.47 -15.56
CA GLN A 212 -7.66 -9.45 -16.62
C GLN A 212 -7.10 -8.92 -17.96
N SER A 213 -7.24 -7.64 -18.33
CA SER A 213 -6.91 -7.18 -19.70
C SER A 213 -5.55 -6.47 -19.88
N HIS A 214 -4.88 -6.09 -18.79
CA HIS A 214 -3.57 -5.40 -18.85
C HIS A 214 -2.60 -5.77 -17.72
N ALA A 215 -3.00 -6.70 -16.85
CA ALA A 215 -2.29 -7.02 -15.61
C ALA A 215 -0.92 -7.67 -15.80
N GLU A 216 -0.71 -8.52 -16.82
CA GLU A 216 0.51 -9.31 -16.86
C GLU A 216 1.77 -8.47 -17.06
N LYS A 217 1.75 -7.50 -17.99
CA LYS A 217 2.90 -6.62 -18.23
C LYS A 217 3.23 -5.76 -17.01
N LEU A 218 2.21 -5.22 -16.35
CA LEU A 218 2.39 -4.40 -15.14
C LEU A 218 2.85 -5.24 -13.94
N LYS A 219 2.33 -6.46 -13.81
CA LYS A 219 2.76 -7.45 -12.79
C LYS A 219 4.23 -7.80 -12.96
N TRP A 220 4.67 -8.15 -14.17
CA TRP A 220 6.08 -8.44 -14.43
C TRP A 220 6.97 -7.20 -14.27
N GLY A 221 6.49 -6.02 -14.66
CA GLY A 221 7.16 -4.76 -14.38
C GLY A 221 7.37 -4.53 -12.88
N TYR A 222 6.33 -4.72 -12.07
CA TYR A 222 6.43 -4.56 -10.63
C TYR A 222 7.32 -5.63 -9.97
N VAL A 223 7.23 -6.89 -10.40
CA VAL A 223 8.15 -7.96 -9.98
C VAL A 223 9.60 -7.56 -10.30
N GLY A 224 9.85 -6.98 -11.48
CA GLY A 224 11.16 -6.42 -11.85
C GLY A 224 11.62 -5.34 -10.87
N VAL A 225 10.75 -4.40 -10.50
CA VAL A 225 11.08 -3.35 -9.51
C VAL A 225 11.40 -3.94 -8.14
N LEU A 226 10.62 -4.91 -7.66
CA LEU A 226 10.90 -5.63 -6.41
C LEU A 226 12.22 -6.39 -6.49
N GLY A 227 12.53 -7.00 -7.65
CA GLY A 227 13.79 -7.68 -7.91
C GLY A 227 14.99 -6.72 -7.84
N VAL A 228 14.87 -5.53 -8.42
CA VAL A 228 15.91 -4.48 -8.34
C VAL A 228 16.09 -3.99 -6.90
N LEU A 229 15.00 -3.74 -6.17
CA LEU A 229 15.06 -3.39 -4.76
C LEU A 229 15.75 -4.48 -3.94
N ALA A 230 15.41 -5.75 -4.17
CA ALA A 230 16.06 -6.89 -3.51
C ALA A 230 17.55 -7.00 -3.87
N LEU A 231 17.92 -6.76 -5.13
CA LEU A 231 19.31 -6.76 -5.60
C LEU A 231 20.14 -5.64 -4.95
N ILE A 232 19.52 -4.52 -4.55
CA ILE A 232 20.18 -3.46 -3.79
C ILE A 232 20.28 -3.86 -2.31
N VAL A 233 19.17 -4.31 -1.72
CA VAL A 233 19.04 -4.62 -0.29
C VAL A 233 19.95 -5.79 0.13
N VAL A 234 19.98 -6.88 -0.63
CA VAL A 234 20.70 -8.10 -0.26
C VAL A 234 22.21 -7.87 -0.12
N PRO A 235 22.93 -7.30 -1.10
CA PRO A 235 24.35 -6.99 -0.94
C PRO A 235 24.60 -6.01 0.20
N MET A 236 23.79 -4.95 0.34
CA MET A 236 23.95 -3.98 1.42
C MET A 236 23.79 -4.62 2.80
N GLU A 237 22.85 -5.56 2.95
CA GLU A 237 22.68 -6.32 4.19
C GLU A 237 23.86 -7.27 4.45
N ILE A 238 24.37 -7.96 3.41
CA ILE A 238 25.55 -8.82 3.50
C ILE A 238 26.77 -8.01 3.98
N PHE A 239 27.03 -6.84 3.39
CA PHE A 239 28.15 -5.98 3.78
C PHE A 239 28.00 -5.49 5.23
N ARG A 240 26.80 -5.09 5.63
CA ARG A 240 26.50 -4.64 6.98
C ARG A 240 26.69 -5.77 8.01
N CYS A 241 26.21 -6.97 7.73
CA CYS A 241 26.42 -8.16 8.57
C CYS A 241 27.90 -8.51 8.69
N LYS A 242 28.66 -8.53 7.58
CA LYS A 242 30.11 -8.78 7.60
C LYS A 242 30.84 -7.76 8.48
N SER A 243 30.53 -6.47 8.34
CA SER A 243 31.12 -5.41 9.16
C SER A 243 30.82 -5.58 10.64
N MET A 244 29.57 -5.91 11.00
CA MET A 244 29.18 -6.18 12.40
C MET A 244 29.95 -7.37 12.98
N ILE A 245 30.02 -8.48 12.25
CA ILE A 245 30.72 -9.70 12.69
C ILE A 245 32.21 -9.40 12.86
N MET A 246 32.85 -8.69 11.92
CA MET A 246 34.25 -8.31 12.02
C MET A 246 34.54 -7.46 13.26
N HIS A 247 33.72 -6.43 13.53
CA HIS A 247 33.86 -5.62 14.73
C HIS A 247 33.69 -6.43 16.02
N LEU A 248 32.74 -7.39 16.04
CA LEU A 248 32.51 -8.27 17.17
C LEU A 248 33.71 -9.21 17.40
N SER A 249 34.23 -9.83 16.34
CA SER A 249 35.42 -10.69 16.41
C SER A 249 36.65 -9.93 16.88
N LEU A 250 36.85 -8.68 16.43
CA LEU A 250 37.93 -7.81 16.89
C LEU A 250 37.79 -7.45 18.37
N HIS A 251 36.58 -7.14 18.83
CA HIS A 251 36.30 -6.85 20.24
C HIS A 251 36.58 -8.07 21.12
N PHE A 252 36.11 -9.26 20.74
CA PHE A 252 36.38 -10.52 21.45
C PHE A 252 37.88 -10.87 21.49
N THR A 253 38.58 -10.63 20.38
CA THR A 253 40.03 -10.87 20.31
C THR A 253 40.77 -9.91 21.25
N ARG A 254 40.46 -8.61 21.18
CA ARG A 254 41.03 -7.59 22.07
C ARG A 254 40.74 -7.88 23.54
N SER A 255 39.52 -8.27 23.91
CA SER A 255 39.15 -8.56 25.29
C SER A 255 39.85 -9.80 25.85
N LYS A 256 40.24 -10.78 25.01
CA LYS A 256 41.08 -11.89 25.46
C LYS A 256 42.49 -11.42 25.81
N PHE A 257 43.11 -10.60 24.95
CA PHE A 257 44.46 -10.11 25.18
C PHE A 257 44.57 -9.18 26.41
N THR A 258 43.57 -8.36 26.68
CA THR A 258 43.59 -7.45 27.86
C THR A 258 43.34 -8.14 29.19
N ASN A 259 42.76 -9.36 29.18
CA ASN A 259 42.42 -10.11 30.39
C ASN A 259 43.36 -11.31 30.65
N SER A 260 44.41 -11.49 29.84
CA SER A 260 45.45 -12.48 30.13
C SER A 260 46.30 -12.01 31.31
N PRO A 261 46.42 -12.79 32.40
CA PRO A 261 47.26 -12.40 33.54
C PRO A 261 48.72 -12.28 33.09
N GLU A 262 49.39 -11.19 33.47
CA GLU A 262 50.83 -11.08 33.32
C GLU A 262 51.48 -12.23 34.10
N ILE A 263 52.23 -13.06 33.38
CA ILE A 263 53.02 -14.13 33.97
C ILE A 263 54.21 -13.43 34.64
N SER A 264 54.05 -13.09 35.92
CA SER A 264 55.13 -12.64 36.81
C SER A 264 55.95 -13.82 37.31
#